data_AF-A0A127SVB3-F1
#
_entry.id   AF-A0A127SVB3-F1
#
_cell.length_a   1.000
_cell.length_b   1.000
_cell.length_c   1.000
_cell.angle_alpha   90.00
_cell.angle_beta   90.00
_cell.angle_gamma   90.00
#
_symmetry.space_group_name_H-M   'P 1'
#
loop_
_entity.id
_entity.type
_entity.pdbx_description
1 polymer ?
#
loop_
_entity_poly.entity_id
_entity_poly.type
_entity_poly.pdbx_seq_one_letter_code
_entity_poly.pdbx_strand_id
1 'polypeptide(L)'
;MGTSDNGQEVLRQNLEEKGTFQALYQMHLLFREKGKRPEGKKILGRLQKEFGQVDLVADVDHSLATFAIADFPVEYKKDKKVIPAQVLMADFTPFDPASVDRMQRSQLWDCP
;
A
#
# COMPACT_ATOMS: atom_id res chain seq x y z
N MET A 1 -1.18 46.70 -10.99
CA MET A 1 -1.33 45.51 -11.86
C MET A 1 -1.63 44.34 -10.95
N GLY A 2 -2.86 43.84 -11.02
CA GLY A 2 -3.37 42.79 -10.13
C GLY A 2 -2.69 41.46 -10.44
N THR A 3 -2.14 40.83 -9.42
CA THR A 3 -1.74 39.43 -9.49
C THR A 3 -3.01 38.59 -9.47
N SER A 4 -3.26 37.89 -10.57
CA SER A 4 -4.33 36.90 -10.68
C SER A 4 -4.17 35.85 -9.59
N ASP A 5 -5.05 35.86 -8.60
CA ASP A 5 -5.20 34.77 -7.65
C ASP A 5 -5.91 33.62 -8.39
N ASN A 6 -5.14 32.63 -8.81
CA ASN A 6 -5.61 31.54 -9.68
C ASN A 6 -6.44 30.48 -8.93
N GLY A 7 -7.15 30.85 -7.86
CA GLY A 7 -8.15 30.02 -7.16
C GLY A 7 -7.67 28.64 -6.69
N GLN A 8 -6.37 28.34 -6.75
CA GLN A 8 -5.81 27.07 -6.32
C GLN A 8 -5.68 27.09 -4.81
N GLU A 9 -6.71 26.58 -4.15
CA GLU A 9 -6.72 26.35 -2.71
C GLU A 9 -5.48 25.50 -2.32
N VAL A 10 -4.54 26.08 -1.60
CA VAL A 10 -3.27 25.42 -1.23
C VAL A 10 -3.50 24.52 -0.02
N LEU A 11 -3.16 23.23 -0.14
CA LEU A 11 -3.16 22.32 1.00
C LEU A 11 -2.07 22.76 1.99
N ARG A 12 -2.45 23.09 3.22
CA ARG A 12 -1.52 23.50 4.29
C ARG A 12 -1.46 22.41 5.35
N GLN A 13 -0.26 21.88 5.58
CA GLN A 13 -0.02 20.93 6.66
C GLN A 13 -0.08 21.64 8.01
N ASN A 14 -0.87 21.09 8.94
CA ASN A 14 -0.81 21.50 10.35
C ASN A 14 0.36 20.78 11.03
N LEU A 15 1.41 21.53 11.40
CA LEU A 15 2.60 20.98 12.05
C LEU A 15 2.41 20.73 13.56
N GLU A 16 1.34 21.26 14.16
CA GLU A 16 0.99 20.99 15.56
C GLU A 16 0.38 19.59 15.73
N GLU A 17 -0.20 19.04 14.67
CA GLU A 17 -0.80 17.73 14.65
C GLU A 17 0.28 16.64 14.50
N LYS A 18 0.46 15.84 15.55
CA LYS A 18 1.34 14.67 15.49
C LYS A 18 0.58 13.50 14.89
N GLY A 19 1.00 13.05 13.72
CA GLY A 19 0.44 11.87 13.07
C GLY A 19 0.56 10.63 13.97
N THR A 20 -0.51 9.84 14.04
CA THR A 20 -0.49 8.53 14.69
C THR A 20 0.38 7.59 13.85
N PHE A 21 1.42 7.01 14.47
CA PHE A 21 2.23 6.00 13.80
C PHE A 21 1.34 4.83 13.38
N GLN A 22 1.26 4.57 12.08
CA GLN A 22 0.61 3.38 11.56
C GLN A 22 1.64 2.28 11.33
N ALA A 23 1.39 1.12 11.93
CA ALA A 23 2.22 -0.07 11.72
C ALA A 23 1.94 -0.76 10.37
N LEU A 24 0.90 -0.31 9.65
CA LEU A 24 0.49 -0.82 8.36
C LEU A 24 0.65 0.26 7.30
N TYR A 25 1.38 -0.08 6.25
CA TYR A 25 1.39 0.70 5.01
C TYR A 25 0.48 0.01 4.01
N GLN A 26 -0.50 0.74 3.48
CA GLN A 26 -1.46 0.23 2.52
C GLN A 26 -1.35 1.03 1.22
N MET A 27 -1.19 0.32 0.11
CA MET A 27 -1.20 0.90 -1.24
C MET A 27 -2.43 0.37 -1.97
N HIS A 28 -3.23 1.28 -2.52
CA HIS A 28 -4.38 0.92 -3.35
C HIS A 28 -4.03 1.11 -4.81
N LEU A 29 -4.12 0.02 -5.59
CA LEU A 29 -3.97 0.07 -7.04
C LEU A 29 -5.36 0.22 -7.65
N LEU A 30 -5.59 1.34 -8.33
CA LEU A 30 -6.86 1.65 -8.98
C LEU A 30 -6.80 1.26 -10.46
N PHE A 31 -7.81 0.53 -10.93
CA PHE A 31 -7.89 0.06 -12.30
C PHE A 31 -9.20 0.52 -12.94
N ARG A 32 -9.18 0.81 -14.25
CA ARG A 32 -10.40 1.15 -15.01
C ARG A 32 -11.34 -0.03 -15.15
N GLU A 33 -10.78 -1.24 -15.26
CA GLU A 33 -11.50 -2.48 -15.44
C GLU A 33 -11.03 -3.50 -14.40
N LYS A 34 -11.92 -4.41 -14.00
CA LYS A 34 -11.57 -5.48 -13.07
C LYS A 34 -10.58 -6.43 -13.74
N GLY A 35 -9.39 -6.54 -13.16
CA GLY A 35 -8.37 -7.49 -13.60
C GLY A 35 -8.54 -8.88 -12.97
N LYS A 36 -7.50 -9.71 -13.13
CA LYS A 36 -7.36 -10.98 -12.42
C LYS A 36 -6.17 -10.87 -11.46
N ARG A 37 -6.38 -11.21 -10.18
CA ARG A 37 -5.29 -11.28 -9.21
C ARG A 37 -4.24 -12.30 -9.70
N PRO A 38 -2.95 -11.93 -9.76
CA PRO A 38 -1.90 -12.88 -10.11
C PRO A 38 -1.83 -14.00 -9.07
N GLU A 39 -1.51 -15.21 -9.50
CA GLU A 39 -1.29 -16.35 -8.59
C GLU A 39 -0.16 -16.04 -7.60
N GLY A 40 -0.32 -16.43 -6.33
CA GLY A 40 0.66 -16.16 -5.28
C GLY A 40 2.06 -16.67 -5.65
N LYS A 41 2.17 -17.82 -6.33
CA LYS A 41 3.44 -18.37 -6.82
C LYS A 41 4.16 -17.48 -7.84
N LYS A 42 3.43 -16.79 -8.71
CA LYS A 42 4.04 -15.88 -9.70
C LYS A 42 4.63 -14.65 -9.02
N ILE A 43 3.92 -14.12 -8.02
CA ILE A 43 4.38 -12.99 -7.21
C ILE A 43 5.59 -13.42 -6.37
N LEU A 44 5.52 -14.59 -5.72
CA LEU A 44 6.63 -15.17 -4.96
C LEU A 44 7.91 -15.22 -5.80
N GLY A 45 7.84 -15.74 -7.03
CA GLY A 45 9.01 -15.82 -7.91
C GLY A 45 9.58 -14.47 -8.34
N ARG A 46 8.80 -13.38 -8.29
CA ARG A 46 9.30 -12.02 -8.50
C ARG A 46 9.89 -11.45 -7.21
N LEU A 47 9.20 -11.62 -6.08
CA LEU A 47 9.69 -11.17 -4.78
C LEU A 47 11.02 -11.83 -4.39
N GLN A 48 11.19 -13.12 -4.68
CA GLN A 48 12.45 -13.83 -4.41
C GLN A 48 13.63 -13.33 -5.26
N LYS A 49 13.35 -12.82 -6.47
CA LYS A 49 14.40 -12.24 -7.33
C LYS A 49 14.87 -10.88 -6.84
N GLU A 50 13.96 -10.08 -6.31
CA GLU A 50 14.24 -8.72 -5.83
C GLU A 50 14.76 -8.71 -4.38
N PHE A 51 14.21 -9.58 -3.52
CA PHE A 51 14.42 -9.54 -2.07
C PHE A 51 15.02 -10.83 -1.49
N GLY A 52 15.49 -11.76 -2.33
CA GLY A 52 16.12 -12.99 -1.87
C GLY A 52 15.15 -13.95 -1.17
N GLN A 53 15.32 -14.16 0.14
CA GLN A 53 14.53 -15.14 0.87
C GLN A 53 13.13 -14.61 1.19
N VAL A 54 12.14 -15.15 0.48
CA VAL A 54 10.72 -14.85 0.65
C VAL A 54 9.94 -16.15 0.75
N ASP A 55 9.06 -16.23 1.75
CA ASP A 55 8.16 -17.35 1.97
C ASP A 55 6.71 -16.96 1.63
N LEU A 56 5.99 -17.87 0.97
CA LEU A 56 4.53 -17.75 0.82
C LEU A 56 3.87 -18.34 2.06
N VAL A 57 3.29 -17.48 2.89
CA VAL A 57 2.64 -17.86 4.16
C VAL A 57 1.23 -18.37 3.93
N ALA A 58 0.48 -17.70 3.04
CA ALA A 58 -0.88 -18.08 2.69
C ALA A 58 -1.19 -17.61 1.26
N ASP A 59 -1.96 -18.41 0.52
CA ASP A 59 -2.62 -17.99 -0.73
C ASP A 59 -4.06 -18.49 -0.67
N VAL A 60 -4.94 -17.63 -0.17
CA VAL A 60 -6.36 -17.92 -0.01
C VAL A 60 -7.08 -17.42 -1.26
N ASP A 61 -7.76 -18.35 -1.94
CA ASP A 61 -8.50 -18.02 -3.16
C ASP A 61 -9.54 -16.94 -2.89
N HIS A 62 -9.65 -16.00 -3.84
CA HIS A 62 -10.54 -14.83 -3.76
C HIS A 62 -10.41 -13.96 -2.48
N SER A 63 -9.28 -14.02 -1.78
CA SER A 63 -9.12 -13.28 -0.52
C SER A 63 -7.77 -12.57 -0.44
N LEU A 64 -6.70 -13.31 -0.13
CA LEU A 64 -5.41 -12.70 0.23
C LEU A 64 -4.26 -13.66 -0.06
N ALA A 65 -3.17 -13.12 -0.59
CA ALA A 65 -1.86 -13.75 -0.54
C ALA A 65 -0.97 -13.02 0.47
N THR A 66 -0.29 -13.78 1.32
CA THR A 66 0.63 -13.26 2.34
C THR A 66 2.03 -13.79 2.08
N PHE A 67 2.99 -12.88 2.06
CA PHE A 67 4.41 -13.16 1.85
C PHE A 67 5.21 -12.67 3.06
N ALA A 68 6.22 -13.42 3.47
CA ALA A 68 7.16 -13.05 4.52
C ALA A 68 8.53 -12.81 3.90
N ILE A 69 9.08 -11.61 4.06
CA ILE A 69 10.40 -11.22 3.50
C ILE A 69 11.44 -11.24 4.61
N ALA A 70 12.37 -12.19 4.56
CA ALA A 70 13.29 -12.46 5.66
C ALA A 70 14.29 -11.31 5.89
N ASP A 71 14.71 -10.63 4.82
CA ASP A 71 15.70 -9.55 4.87
C ASP A 71 15.22 -8.29 5.60
N PHE A 72 13.90 -8.18 5.87
CA PHE A 72 13.31 -7.05 6.59
C PHE A 72 12.65 -7.52 7.89
N PRO A 73 13.43 -7.77 8.95
CA PRO A 73 12.89 -8.15 10.25
C PRO A 73 12.14 -6.99 10.92
N VAL A 74 11.01 -7.31 11.55
CA VAL A 74 10.19 -6.39 12.34
C VAL A 74 10.13 -6.88 13.79
N GLU A 75 10.43 -5.99 14.74
CA GLU A 75 10.38 -6.28 16.18
C GLU A 75 9.07 -5.77 16.80
N TYR A 76 8.32 -6.68 17.42
CA TYR A 76 7.09 -6.32 18.14
C TYR A 76 7.37 -5.97 19.60
N LYS A 77 6.92 -4.77 20.01
CA LYS A 77 7.14 -4.21 21.37
C LYS A 77 6.74 -5.14 22.52
N LYS A 78 5.71 -5.96 22.34
CA LYS A 78 5.12 -6.76 23.42
C LYS A 78 5.95 -7.98 23.80
N ASP A 79 6.57 -8.64 22.81
CA ASP A 79 7.23 -9.93 23.01
C ASP A 79 8.72 -9.92 22.59
N LYS A 80 9.25 -8.79 22.09
CA LYS A 80 10.57 -8.70 21.41
C LYS A 80 10.79 -9.77 20.33
N LYS A 81 9.69 -10.30 19.79
CA LYS A 81 9.74 -11.26 18.71
C LYS A 81 10.12 -10.53 17.44
N VAL A 82 11.19 -11.02 16.82
CA VAL A 82 11.64 -10.61 15.50
C VAL A 82 10.98 -11.55 14.51
N ILE A 83 10.13 -11.00 13.65
CA ILE A 83 9.50 -11.76 12.56
C ILE A 83 9.78 -11.06 11.22
N PRO A 84 9.82 -11.80 10.11
CA PRO A 84 9.91 -11.20 8.77
C PRO A 84 8.76 -10.22 8.52
N ALA A 85 9.03 -9.15 7.79
CA ALA A 85 8.01 -8.23 7.32
C ALA A 85 6.99 -8.98 6.46
N GLN A 86 5.71 -8.70 6.70
CA GLN A 86 4.62 -9.31 5.95
C GLN A 86 4.14 -8.36 4.86
N VAL A 87 4.08 -8.86 3.64
CA VAL A 87 3.47 -8.18 2.50
C VAL A 87 2.20 -8.93 2.11
N LEU A 88 1.10 -8.20 2.03
CA LEU A 88 -0.22 -8.74 1.78
C LEU A 88 -0.73 -8.21 0.44
N MET A 89 -1.29 -9.10 -0.39
CA MET A 89 -1.99 -8.74 -1.62
C MET A 89 -3.44 -9.25 -1.55
N ALA A 90 -4.38 -8.32 -1.48
CA ALA A 90 -5.81 -8.60 -1.50
C ALA A 90 -6.33 -8.83 -2.93
N ASP A 91 -7.50 -9.47 -3.05
CA ASP A 91 -8.25 -9.52 -4.30
C ASP A 91 -8.92 -8.17 -4.62
N PHE A 92 -9.37 -8.05 -5.86
CA PHE A 92 -10.05 -6.85 -6.37
C PHE A 92 -11.34 -6.58 -5.59
N THR A 93 -11.46 -5.36 -5.09
CA THR A 93 -12.68 -4.84 -4.46
C THR A 93 -13.29 -3.72 -5.32
N PRO A 94 -14.64 -3.58 -5.34
CA PRO A 94 -15.27 -2.42 -5.95
C PRO A 94 -14.79 -1.13 -5.30
N PHE A 95 -14.60 -0.09 -6.11
CA PHE A 95 -14.14 1.22 -5.68
C PHE A 95 -15.05 2.31 -6.23
N ASP A 96 -15.48 3.23 -5.37
CA ASP A 96 -16.27 4.39 -5.76
C ASP A 96 -15.36 5.61 -5.93
N PRO A 97 -15.16 6.13 -7.16
CA PRO A 97 -14.33 7.31 -7.39
C PRO A 97 -14.82 8.57 -6.66
N ALA A 98 -16.10 8.64 -6.32
CA ALA A 98 -16.67 9.76 -5.58
C ALA A 98 -16.21 9.79 -4.11
N SER A 99 -15.74 8.66 -3.57
CA SER A 99 -15.28 8.57 -2.18
C SER A 99 -13.90 9.18 -1.94
N VAL A 100 -13.16 9.49 -3.00
CA VAL A 100 -11.81 10.09 -2.88
C VAL A 100 -11.98 11.57 -2.64
N ASP A 101 -11.39 12.11 -1.57
CA ASP A 101 -11.37 13.56 -1.33
C ASP A 101 -10.25 14.27 -2.11
N ARG A 102 -10.18 15.59 -1.99
CA ARG A 102 -9.17 16.40 -2.69
C ARG A 102 -7.74 16.10 -2.22
N MET A 103 -7.54 15.87 -0.92
CA MET A 103 -6.24 15.54 -0.35
C MET A 103 -5.79 14.17 -0.88
N GLN A 104 -6.65 13.16 -0.83
CA GLN A 104 -6.35 11.82 -1.34
C GLN A 104 -6.09 11.82 -2.85
N ARG A 105 -6.84 12.61 -3.64
CA ARG A 105 -6.56 12.79 -5.08
C ARG A 105 -5.17 13.36 -5.33
N SER A 106 -4.67 14.27 -4.47
CA SER A 106 -3.30 14.80 -4.59
C SER A 106 -2.21 13.77 -4.31
N GLN A 107 -2.57 12.65 -3.66
CA GLN A 107 -1.67 11.54 -3.36
C GLN A 107 -1.78 10.40 -4.38
N LEU A 108 -2.55 10.56 -5.46
CA LEU A 108 -2.60 9.60 -6.56
C LEU A 108 -1.47 9.91 -7.54
N TRP A 109 -0.82 8.87 -8.04
CA TRP A 109 0.15 8.95 -9.12
C TRP A 109 -0.14 7.83 -10.13
N ASP A 110 0.17 8.08 -11.40
CA ASP A 110 0.10 7.04 -12.41
C ASP A 110 1.29 6.08 -12.25
N CYS A 111 1.01 4.78 -12.26
CA CYS A 111 2.08 3.77 -12.34
C CYS A 111 2.69 3.80 -13.76
N PRO A 112 4.01 3.99 -13.89
CA PRO A 112 4.70 4.03 -15.18
C PRO A 112 4.73 2.67 -15.90
#